data_AF-A0A7T8KHZ5-F1
#
_entry.id   AF-A0A7T8KHZ5-F1
#
_cell.length_a   1.000
_cell.length_b   1.000
_cell.length_c   1.000
_cell.angle_alpha   90.00
_cell.angle_beta   90.00
_cell.angle_gamma   90.00
#
_symmetry.space_group_name_H-M   'P 1'
#
loop_
_entity.id
_entity.type
_entity.pdbx_description
1 polymer ?
#
loop_
_entity_poly.entity_id
_entity_poly.type
_entity_poly.pdbx_seq_one_letter_code
_entity_poly.pdbx_strand_id
1 'polypeptide(L)'
;MSPNLIKDKSFRSNRVLREPAWELNEVVLSGLRAPEQQSLHRSSASLDESKARNELNISLKVFLKDFDLDKAKEAIDTALSVIGTEYVEELHLALPQIAAGILGFPAPEADSDHKELNEVKGQLLELWRFFEKLVDIKVIKNLGISDCETEVFKYLYEGAKIKPTIPPELNSFAMQIKSSSLLIMILLSFGSHPLSP
;
A
#
# COMPACT_ATOMS: atom_id res chain seq x y z
N MET A 1 -12.03 -7.56 51.54
CA MET A 1 -10.75 -7.14 50.91
C MET A 1 -9.67 -8.15 51.28
N SER A 2 -8.77 -8.40 50.32
CA SER A 2 -7.70 -9.43 50.25
C SER A 2 -8.17 -10.85 49.87
N PRO A 3 -7.32 -11.69 49.23
CA PRO A 3 -6.29 -11.43 48.19
C PRO A 3 -6.24 -12.52 47.08
N ASN A 4 -5.56 -12.24 45.96
CA ASN A 4 -5.03 -13.20 44.94
C ASN A 4 -5.98 -14.24 44.30
N LEU A 5 -6.25 -14.11 43.00
CA LEU A 5 -6.58 -15.29 42.17
C LEU A 5 -6.18 -15.13 40.69
N ILE A 6 -4.89 -15.32 40.41
CA ILE A 6 -4.48 -16.01 39.17
C ILE A 6 -4.94 -17.47 39.32
N LYS A 7 -6.24 -17.74 39.17
CA LYS A 7 -6.80 -19.07 38.97
C LYS A 7 -8.07 -18.97 38.13
N ASP A 8 -7.94 -18.51 36.90
CA ASP A 8 -8.87 -18.97 35.89
C ASP A 8 -8.19 -20.06 35.07
N LYS A 9 -8.40 -21.31 35.51
CA LYS A 9 -7.91 -22.53 34.85
C LYS A 9 -8.67 -22.84 33.55
N SER A 10 -9.63 -22.02 33.13
CA SER A 10 -10.42 -22.27 31.92
C SER A 10 -9.70 -21.89 30.62
N PHE A 11 -8.59 -21.15 30.66
CA PHE A 11 -7.91 -20.70 29.43
C PHE A 11 -6.82 -21.64 28.89
N ARG A 12 -6.59 -22.81 29.52
CA ARG A 12 -5.52 -23.76 29.12
C ARG A 12 -5.99 -25.17 28.78
N SER A 13 -7.27 -25.38 28.44
CA SER A 13 -7.78 -26.73 28.12
C SER A 13 -8.08 -27.01 26.64
N ASN A 14 -7.98 -26.04 25.71
CA ASN A 14 -8.06 -26.33 24.28
C ASN A 14 -6.67 -26.50 23.66
N ARG A 15 -5.92 -27.52 24.11
CA ARG A 15 -4.96 -28.16 23.22
C ARG A 15 -5.77 -29.12 22.36
N VAL A 16 -5.90 -28.79 21.08
CA VAL A 16 -6.33 -29.76 20.07
C VAL A 16 -5.43 -30.99 20.25
N LEU A 17 -6.02 -32.10 20.69
CA LEU A 17 -5.39 -33.41 20.61
C LEU A 17 -5.14 -33.66 19.11
N ARG A 18 -3.90 -33.48 18.69
CA ARG A 18 -3.47 -33.94 17.36
C ARG A 18 -3.31 -35.44 17.49
N GLU A 19 -4.21 -36.18 16.84
CA GLU A 19 -4.04 -37.61 16.56
C GLU A 19 -2.63 -37.82 15.97
N PRO A 20 -1.90 -38.87 16.38
CA PRO A 20 -0.55 -39.10 15.92
C PRO A 20 -0.51 -39.30 14.40
N ALA A 21 0.52 -38.75 13.75
CA ALA A 21 0.61 -38.59 12.29
C ALA A 21 0.55 -39.89 11.45
N TRP A 22 0.42 -41.06 12.07
CA TRP A 22 0.31 -42.35 11.40
C TRP A 22 -1.14 -42.82 11.19
N GLU A 23 -2.13 -42.18 11.84
CA GLU A 23 -3.55 -42.36 11.52
C GLU A 23 -3.89 -41.50 10.30
N LEU A 24 -3.55 -42.00 9.10
CA LEU A 24 -4.05 -41.42 7.87
C LEU A 24 -5.56 -41.57 7.85
N ASN A 25 -6.26 -40.45 8.00
CA ASN A 25 -7.70 -40.36 7.94
C ASN A 25 -8.20 -41.04 6.64
N GLU A 26 -9.26 -41.85 6.69
CA GLU A 26 -9.81 -42.63 5.55
C GLU A 26 -10.08 -41.75 4.31
N VAL A 27 -10.32 -40.45 4.54
CA VAL A 27 -10.47 -39.42 3.50
C VAL A 27 -9.17 -39.18 2.71
N VAL A 28 -8.02 -39.23 3.38
CA VAL A 28 -6.69 -39.09 2.75
C VAL A 28 -6.31 -40.36 2.00
N LEU A 29 -6.57 -41.53 2.59
CA LEU A 29 -6.33 -42.82 1.95
C LEU A 29 -7.21 -43.02 0.69
N SER A 30 -8.46 -42.59 0.75
CA SER A 30 -9.36 -42.63 -0.42
C SER A 30 -8.93 -41.65 -1.52
N GLY A 31 -8.45 -40.45 -1.15
CA GLY A 31 -7.87 -39.48 -2.10
C GLY A 31 -6.61 -39.96 -2.81
N LEU A 32 -5.78 -40.78 -2.14
CA LEU A 32 -4.58 -41.37 -2.74
C LEU A 32 -4.87 -42.58 -3.64
N ARG A 33 -5.99 -43.30 -3.43
CA ARG A 33 -6.35 -44.52 -4.17
C ARG A 33 -7.13 -44.27 -5.46
N ALA A 34 -7.78 -43.11 -5.61
CA ALA A 34 -8.58 -42.77 -6.79
C ALA A 34 -8.37 -41.30 -7.20
N PRO A 35 -7.16 -40.93 -7.68
CA PRO A 35 -6.83 -39.54 -8.04
C PRO A 35 -7.74 -38.98 -9.15
N GLU A 36 -8.29 -39.84 -10.02
CA GLU A 36 -9.25 -39.43 -11.07
C GLU A 36 -10.57 -38.88 -10.52
N GLN A 37 -11.05 -39.32 -9.35
CA GLN A 37 -12.32 -38.84 -8.78
C GLN A 37 -12.21 -37.46 -8.12
N GLN A 38 -11.01 -37.03 -7.74
CA GLN A 38 -10.78 -35.65 -7.27
C GLN A 38 -10.61 -34.64 -8.43
N SER A 39 -10.40 -35.11 -9.66
CA SER A 39 -10.27 -34.23 -10.83
C SER A 39 -11.59 -33.57 -11.26
N LEU A 40 -12.74 -34.14 -10.85
CA LEU A 40 -14.08 -33.65 -11.23
C LEU A 40 -14.51 -32.37 -10.49
N HIS A 41 -13.81 -31.98 -9.41
CA HIS A 41 -14.00 -30.69 -8.74
C HIS A 41 -12.96 -29.64 -9.15
N ARG A 42 -12.13 -29.91 -10.15
CA ARG A 42 -11.47 -28.86 -10.92
C ARG A 42 -12.46 -28.41 -11.99
N SER A 43 -13.66 -27.98 -11.59
CA SER A 43 -14.44 -27.06 -12.41
C SER A 43 -13.46 -25.96 -12.76
N SER A 44 -13.12 -25.86 -14.04
CA SER A 44 -12.38 -24.75 -14.57
C SER A 44 -13.14 -23.50 -14.16
N ALA A 45 -12.71 -22.89 -13.06
CA ALA A 45 -13.01 -21.51 -12.77
C ALA A 45 -12.39 -20.77 -13.95
N SER A 46 -13.17 -20.62 -15.01
CA SER A 46 -13.04 -19.52 -15.93
C SER A 46 -13.08 -18.29 -15.02
N LEU A 47 -11.90 -17.85 -14.61
CA LEU A 47 -11.72 -16.54 -14.02
C LEU A 47 -12.08 -15.62 -15.17
N ASP A 48 -13.33 -15.17 -15.17
CA ASP A 48 -13.71 -14.02 -15.95
C ASP A 48 -12.71 -12.92 -15.57
N GLU A 49 -11.75 -12.65 -16.46
CA GLU A 49 -10.60 -11.78 -16.18
C GLU A 49 -11.07 -10.42 -15.69
N SER A 50 -12.24 -9.98 -16.15
CA SER A 50 -12.90 -8.76 -15.72
C SER A 50 -13.37 -8.79 -14.26
N LYS A 51 -13.86 -9.93 -13.77
CA LYS A 51 -14.21 -10.12 -12.34
C LYS A 51 -12.98 -10.30 -11.47
N ALA A 52 -11.98 -11.06 -11.95
CA ALA A 52 -10.75 -11.28 -11.20
C ALA A 52 -9.96 -9.98 -10.97
N ARG A 53 -9.91 -9.06 -11.95
CA ARG A 53 -9.24 -7.75 -11.76
C ARG A 53 -9.95 -6.86 -10.76
N ASN A 54 -11.28 -6.87 -10.72
CA ASN A 54 -12.08 -6.10 -9.77
C ASN A 54 -11.94 -6.61 -8.32
N GLU A 55 -11.46 -7.83 -8.13
CA GLU A 55 -11.15 -8.42 -6.82
C GLU A 55 -9.73 -8.09 -6.34
N LEU A 56 -8.86 -7.54 -7.20
CA LEU A 56 -7.48 -7.19 -6.88
C LEU A 56 -7.36 -5.70 -6.54
N ASN A 57 -6.67 -5.41 -5.43
CA ASN A 57 -6.31 -4.07 -5.01
C ASN A 57 -4.82 -3.83 -5.29
N ILE A 58 -4.51 -2.95 -6.24
CA ILE A 58 -3.15 -2.56 -6.60
C ILE A 58 -2.88 -1.16 -6.06
N SER A 59 -1.85 -1.04 -5.22
CA SER A 59 -1.41 0.22 -4.64
C SER A 59 0.00 0.57 -5.14
N LEU A 60 0.21 1.81 -5.58
CA LEU A 60 1.52 2.32 -5.97
C LEU A 60 2.08 3.25 -4.90
N LYS A 61 3.40 3.20 -4.67
CA LYS A 61 4.12 4.24 -3.93
C LYS A 61 5.14 4.88 -4.86
N VAL A 62 4.97 6.17 -5.14
CA VAL A 62 5.81 6.91 -6.09
C VAL A 62 6.91 7.65 -5.34
N PHE A 63 8.15 7.44 -5.77
CA PHE A 63 9.32 8.15 -5.28
C PHE A 63 9.84 9.08 -6.38
N LEU A 64 9.87 10.38 -6.10
CA LEU A 64 10.33 11.40 -7.03
C LEU A 64 11.63 12.03 -6.54
N LYS A 65 12.44 12.52 -7.46
CA LYS A 65 13.65 13.29 -7.12
C LYS A 65 13.31 14.75 -6.82
N ASP A 66 12.46 15.32 -7.65
CA ASP A 66 12.02 16.71 -7.69
C ASP A 66 10.50 16.79 -7.89
N PHE A 67 9.97 17.99 -8.11
CA PHE A 67 8.54 18.25 -8.35
C PHE A 67 8.15 18.22 -9.83
N ASP A 68 8.94 17.55 -10.67
CA ASP A 68 8.72 17.51 -12.12
C ASP A 68 7.48 16.66 -12.46
N LEU A 69 6.45 17.31 -13.01
CA LEU A 69 5.18 16.69 -13.33
C LEU A 69 5.27 15.72 -14.52
N ASP A 70 6.15 16.00 -15.48
CA ASP A 70 6.33 15.17 -16.67
C ASP A 70 6.99 13.85 -16.28
N LYS A 71 8.02 13.92 -15.43
CA LYS A 71 8.65 12.71 -14.85
C LYS A 71 7.69 11.92 -13.97
N ALA A 72 6.86 12.60 -13.18
CA ALA A 72 5.85 11.92 -12.37
C ALA A 72 4.85 11.16 -13.27
N LYS A 73 4.39 11.79 -14.36
CA LYS A 73 3.51 11.15 -15.35
C LYS A 73 4.19 9.95 -16.00
N GLU A 74 5.42 10.11 -16.48
CA GLU A 74 6.20 9.04 -17.12
C GLU A 74 6.38 7.84 -16.18
N ALA A 75 6.70 8.09 -14.91
CA ALA A 75 6.86 7.03 -13.91
C ALA A 75 5.55 6.25 -13.68
N ILE A 76 4.41 6.94 -13.62
CA ILE A 76 3.09 6.30 -13.45
C ILE A 76 2.71 5.51 -14.70
N ASP A 77 2.84 6.10 -15.90
CA ASP A 77 2.53 5.42 -17.16
C ASP A 77 3.39 4.17 -17.35
N THR A 78 4.67 4.26 -16.98
CA THR A 78 5.60 3.12 -17.01
C THR A 78 5.18 2.05 -16.01
N ALA A 79 4.83 2.43 -14.77
CA ALA A 79 4.35 1.49 -13.77
C ALA A 79 3.10 0.74 -14.22
N LEU A 80 2.11 1.47 -14.75
CA LEU A 80 0.87 0.92 -15.29
C LEU A 80 1.13 -0.05 -16.45
N SER A 81 2.02 0.32 -17.37
CA SER A 81 2.44 -0.52 -18.49
C SER A 81 3.13 -1.82 -18.02
N VAL A 82 4.04 -1.73 -17.05
CA VAL A 82 4.76 -2.90 -16.49
C VAL A 82 3.79 -3.84 -15.76
N ILE A 83 2.83 -3.29 -15.03
CA ILE A 83 1.80 -4.07 -14.32
C ILE A 83 0.76 -4.64 -15.29
N GLY A 84 0.61 -4.04 -16.48
CA GLY A 84 -0.41 -4.40 -17.46
C GLY A 84 -1.81 -3.97 -17.03
N THR A 85 -1.94 -2.77 -16.43
CA THR A 85 -3.23 -2.24 -15.98
C THR A 85 -3.42 -0.77 -16.36
N GLU A 86 -4.66 -0.34 -16.60
CA GLU A 86 -4.98 1.04 -16.97
C GLU A 86 -5.18 1.95 -15.75
N TYR A 87 -5.42 1.37 -14.58
CA TYR A 87 -5.69 2.10 -13.36
C TYR A 87 -5.22 1.34 -12.12
N VAL A 88 -5.06 2.09 -11.02
CA VAL A 88 -4.74 1.54 -9.70
C VAL A 88 -5.74 2.01 -8.65
N GLU A 89 -5.94 1.19 -7.63
CA GLU A 89 -6.84 1.47 -6.52
C GLU A 89 -6.31 2.58 -5.61
N GLU A 90 -5.00 2.66 -5.43
CA GLU A 90 -4.39 3.60 -4.51
C GLU A 90 -3.02 4.04 -4.99
N LEU A 91 -2.70 5.33 -4.84
CA LEU A 91 -1.36 5.85 -5.07
C LEU A 91 -0.92 6.70 -3.88
N HIS A 92 0.24 6.36 -3.32
CA HIS A 92 0.91 7.08 -2.25
C HIS A 92 2.09 7.87 -2.80
N LEU A 93 2.08 9.18 -2.64
CA LEU A 93 3.24 10.02 -2.92
C LEU A 93 4.21 9.97 -1.73
N ALA A 94 5.43 9.50 -1.94
CA ALA A 94 6.53 9.81 -1.03
C ALA A 94 6.99 11.24 -1.31
N LEU A 95 7.39 11.99 -0.27
CA LEU A 95 7.96 13.31 -0.50
C LEU A 95 9.12 13.25 -1.51
N PRO A 96 9.18 14.18 -2.48
CA PRO A 96 10.32 14.27 -3.38
C PRO A 96 11.63 14.40 -2.61
N GLN A 97 12.69 13.75 -3.10
CA GLN A 97 13.97 13.67 -2.40
C GLN A 97 14.54 15.06 -2.05
N ILE A 98 14.40 16.03 -2.95
CA ILE A 98 14.83 17.43 -2.71
C ILE A 98 14.06 18.10 -1.57
N ALA A 99 12.82 17.67 -1.31
CA ALA A 99 11.94 18.23 -0.29
C ALA A 99 12.00 17.44 1.03
N ALA A 100 12.56 16.24 1.06
CA ALA A 100 12.55 15.37 2.23
C ALA A 100 13.22 16.02 3.46
N GLY A 101 14.30 16.79 3.26
CA GLY A 101 14.97 17.51 4.34
C GLY A 101 14.26 18.79 4.83
N ILE A 102 13.24 19.26 4.10
CA ILE A 102 12.51 20.51 4.38
C ILE A 102 11.08 20.20 4.87
N LEU A 103 10.45 19.17 4.32
CA LEU A 103 9.06 18.82 4.57
C LEU A 103 8.87 17.47 5.30
N GLY A 104 9.94 16.67 5.37
CA GLY A 104 9.92 15.31 5.91
C GLY A 104 10.39 15.23 7.36
N PHE A 105 10.75 14.03 7.78
CA PHE A 105 11.28 13.76 9.12
C PHE A 105 12.81 13.56 9.10
N PRO A 106 13.57 14.15 10.04
CA PRO A 106 13.13 15.09 11.10
C PRO A 106 12.75 16.47 10.53
N ALA A 107 11.85 17.17 11.22
CA ALA A 107 11.45 18.53 10.86
C ALA A 107 12.68 19.44 10.76
N PRO A 108 12.73 20.38 9.80
CA PRO A 108 13.82 21.33 9.72
C PRO A 108 13.95 22.09 11.04
N GLU A 109 15.19 22.34 11.49
CA GLU A 109 15.40 23.24 12.63
C GLU A 109 14.80 24.61 12.32
N ALA A 110 14.33 25.33 13.34
CA ALA A 110 13.56 26.57 13.22
C ALA A 110 14.24 27.70 12.42
N ASP A 111 15.49 27.50 11.99
CA ASP A 111 16.30 28.42 11.19
C ASP A 111 16.13 28.24 9.66
N SER A 112 15.31 27.29 9.18
CA SER A 112 15.00 27.21 7.74
C SER A 112 14.32 28.49 7.26
N ASP A 113 14.80 29.07 6.15
CA ASP A 113 14.23 30.29 5.58
C ASP A 113 12.74 30.07 5.29
N HIS A 114 11.89 30.84 5.98
CA HIS A 114 10.43 30.78 5.82
C HIS A 114 10.00 30.93 4.36
N LYS A 115 10.81 31.59 3.52
CA LYS A 115 10.55 31.71 2.09
C LYS A 115 10.72 30.37 1.36
N GLU A 116 11.81 29.65 1.62
CA GLU A 116 12.09 28.34 1.01
C GLU A 116 11.03 27.32 1.42
N LEU A 117 10.67 27.28 2.70
CA LEU A 117 9.62 26.38 3.19
C LEU A 117 8.28 26.60 2.47
N ASN A 118 7.87 27.85 2.30
CA ASN A 118 6.61 28.18 1.62
C ASN A 118 6.66 27.87 0.12
N GLU A 119 7.80 28.07 -0.53
CA GLU A 119 8.00 27.73 -1.94
C GLU A 119 7.87 26.21 -2.16
N VAL A 120 8.55 25.40 -1.36
CA VAL A 120 8.51 23.93 -1.46
C VAL A 120 7.12 23.39 -1.10
N LYS A 121 6.42 24.00 -0.13
CA LYS A 121 5.00 23.70 0.15
C LYS A 121 4.09 24.02 -1.05
N GLY A 122 4.33 25.13 -1.75
CA GLY A 122 3.63 25.49 -2.98
C GLY A 122 3.82 24.44 -4.08
N GLN A 123 5.06 24.02 -4.31
CA GLN A 123 5.41 22.98 -5.28
C GLN A 123 4.77 21.63 -4.94
N LEU A 124 4.75 21.24 -3.66
CA LEU A 124 4.05 20.02 -3.22
C LEU A 124 2.55 20.07 -3.54
N LEU A 125 1.89 21.21 -3.31
CA LEU A 125 0.47 21.36 -3.61
C LEU A 125 0.18 21.34 -5.11
N GLU A 126 1.07 21.91 -5.93
CA GLU A 126 0.98 21.84 -7.39
C GLU A 126 1.11 20.39 -7.90
N LEU A 127 2.11 19.67 -7.41
CA LEU A 127 2.30 18.26 -7.69
C LEU A 127 1.08 17.43 -7.23
N TRP A 128 0.53 17.72 -6.05
CA TRP A 128 -0.69 17.06 -5.58
C TRP A 128 -1.87 17.29 -6.52
N ARG A 129 -2.10 18.52 -6.96
CA ARG A 129 -3.16 18.86 -7.93
C ARG A 129 -2.98 18.14 -9.27
N PHE A 130 -1.75 17.85 -9.67
CA PHE A 130 -1.51 16.99 -10.83
C PHE A 130 -2.03 15.57 -10.58
N PHE A 131 -1.75 14.96 -9.42
CA PHE A 131 -2.32 13.66 -9.06
C PHE A 131 -3.85 13.69 -8.94
N GLU A 132 -4.44 14.78 -8.45
CA GLU A 132 -5.90 14.94 -8.40
C GLU A 132 -6.55 14.83 -9.79
N LYS A 133 -5.88 15.35 -10.83
CA LYS A 133 -6.35 15.19 -12.21
C LYS A 133 -6.35 13.73 -12.65
N LEU A 134 -5.37 12.94 -12.20
CA LEU A 134 -5.31 11.50 -12.49
C LEU A 134 -6.47 10.73 -11.83
N VAL A 135 -6.97 11.21 -10.70
CA VAL A 135 -8.20 10.70 -10.10
C VAL A 135 -9.43 11.11 -10.91
N ASP A 136 -9.51 12.36 -11.34
CA ASP A 136 -10.62 12.86 -12.16
C ASP A 136 -10.76 12.06 -13.48
N ILE A 137 -9.63 11.62 -14.08
CA ILE A 137 -9.62 10.75 -15.28
C ILE A 137 -9.61 9.24 -14.98
N LYS A 138 -9.80 8.84 -13.70
CA LYS A 138 -9.91 7.45 -13.24
C LYS A 138 -8.69 6.55 -13.43
N VAL A 139 -7.50 7.13 -13.61
CA VAL A 139 -6.23 6.38 -13.58
C VAL A 139 -5.90 5.96 -12.15
N ILE A 140 -6.33 6.72 -11.15
CA ILE A 140 -6.13 6.43 -9.73
C ILE A 140 -7.48 6.53 -9.02
N LYS A 141 -7.83 5.56 -8.15
CA LYS A 141 -9.06 5.66 -7.34
C LYS A 141 -8.87 6.47 -6.05
N ASN A 142 -7.77 6.26 -5.32
CA ASN A 142 -7.48 6.94 -4.06
C ASN A 142 -6.05 7.51 -4.02
N LEU A 143 -5.87 8.66 -3.36
CA LEU A 143 -4.57 9.31 -3.19
C LEU A 143 -4.17 9.43 -1.72
N GLY A 144 -2.93 9.05 -1.43
CA GLY A 144 -2.31 9.23 -0.13
C GLY A 144 -0.94 9.88 -0.21
N ILE A 145 -0.43 10.27 0.95
CA ILE A 145 0.92 10.83 1.09
C ILE A 145 1.66 10.09 2.21
N SER A 146 2.96 9.88 2.00
CA SER A 146 3.89 9.26 2.95
C SER A 146 5.02 10.22 3.30
N ASP A 147 5.69 9.93 4.42
CA ASP A 147 7.00 10.49 4.77
C ASP A 147 7.00 12.02 5.02
N CYS A 148 5.83 12.63 5.30
CA CYS A 148 5.70 14.07 5.56
C CYS A 148 5.38 14.39 7.03
N GLU A 149 5.88 15.51 7.52
CA GLU A 149 5.59 16.02 8.86
C GLU A 149 4.11 16.40 9.05
N THR A 150 3.62 16.44 10.29
CA THR A 150 2.22 16.75 10.62
C THR A 150 1.77 18.11 10.10
N GLU A 151 2.57 19.16 10.27
CA GLU A 151 2.19 20.50 9.79
C GLU A 151 2.19 20.60 8.26
N VAL A 152 3.06 19.84 7.60
CA VAL A 152 3.06 19.71 6.13
C VAL A 152 1.82 18.94 5.66
N PHE A 153 1.48 17.83 6.31
CA PHE A 153 0.26 17.08 6.03
C PHE A 153 -0.97 17.95 6.19
N LYS A 154 -1.06 18.72 7.28
CA LYS A 154 -2.17 19.65 7.52
C LYS A 154 -2.28 20.71 6.44
N TYR A 155 -1.17 21.35 6.08
CA TYR A 155 -1.12 22.32 4.98
C TYR A 155 -1.65 21.73 3.67
N LEU A 156 -1.16 20.53 3.31
CA LEU A 156 -1.61 19.84 2.10
C LEU A 156 -3.09 19.48 2.18
N TYR A 157 -3.53 18.93 3.30
CA TYR A 157 -4.91 18.53 3.54
C TYR A 157 -5.86 19.72 3.40
N GLU A 158 -5.52 20.88 3.93
CA GLU A 158 -6.33 22.10 3.81
C GLU A 158 -6.39 22.61 2.36
N GLY A 159 -5.26 22.59 1.64
CA GLY A 159 -5.15 23.10 0.26
C GLY A 159 -5.67 22.17 -0.84
N ALA A 160 -5.79 20.87 -0.57
CA ALA A 160 -6.19 19.85 -1.55
C ALA A 160 -7.71 19.79 -1.79
N LYS A 161 -8.12 19.55 -3.04
CA LYS A 161 -9.50 19.22 -3.43
C LYS A 161 -9.83 17.78 -3.04
N ILE A 162 -8.92 16.85 -3.35
CA ILE A 162 -8.99 15.44 -2.94
C ILE A 162 -8.06 15.27 -1.75
N LYS A 163 -8.65 14.98 -0.59
CA LYS A 163 -7.92 14.93 0.67
C LYS A 163 -6.94 13.75 0.68
N PRO A 164 -5.67 13.96 1.08
CA PRO A 164 -4.70 12.88 1.21
C PRO A 164 -5.16 11.86 2.27
N THR A 165 -5.09 10.58 1.93
CA THR A 165 -5.15 9.49 2.90
C THR A 165 -3.77 9.22 3.50
N ILE A 166 -3.74 8.69 4.72
CA ILE A 166 -2.52 8.20 5.34
C ILE A 166 -2.40 6.71 5.01
N PRO A 167 -1.24 6.20 4.57
CA PRO A 167 -1.08 4.79 4.26
C PRO A 167 -1.43 3.92 5.46
N PRO A 168 -2.08 2.76 5.23
CA PRO A 168 -2.45 1.83 6.29
C PRO A 168 -1.26 1.29 7.07
N GLU A 169 -0.02 1.40 6.56
CA GLU A 169 1.20 1.01 7.27
C GLU A 169 1.50 1.88 8.50
N LEU A 170 1.17 3.17 8.47
CA LEU A 170 1.16 4.02 9.67
C LEU A 170 -0.08 3.77 10.54
N ASN A 171 -1.15 3.25 9.95
CA ASN A 171 -2.33 2.79 10.68
C ASN A 171 -2.16 1.37 11.28
N SER A 172 -1.04 0.69 11.00
CA SER A 172 -0.73 -0.67 11.46
C SER A 172 -0.40 -0.74 12.96
N PHE A 173 -0.17 0.41 13.61
CA PHE A 173 -0.24 0.48 15.08
C PHE A 173 -1.67 0.58 15.64
N ALA A 174 -2.67 0.88 14.81
CA ALA A 174 -4.05 1.12 15.25
C ALA A 174 -5.09 0.13 14.73
N MET A 175 -4.88 -0.59 13.63
CA MET A 175 -5.91 -1.51 13.10
C MET A 175 -5.33 -2.76 12.44
N GLN A 176 -5.01 -3.73 13.29
CA GLN A 176 -5.02 -5.13 12.90
C GLN A 176 -6.48 -5.54 12.60
N ILE A 177 -6.67 -6.22 11.46
CA ILE A 177 -7.88 -6.89 10.95
C ILE A 177 -8.78 -6.02 10.04
N LYS A 178 -8.64 -6.21 8.72
CA LYS A 178 -9.72 -6.76 7.86
C LYS A 178 -9.20 -7.20 6.47
N SER A 179 -9.37 -8.50 6.24
CA SER A 179 -9.64 -9.17 4.95
C SER A 179 -8.63 -9.03 3.80
N SER A 180 -7.92 -10.13 3.56
CA SER A 180 -7.37 -10.60 2.27
C SER A 180 -7.34 -9.57 1.13
N SER A 181 -6.34 -8.70 1.12
CA SER A 181 -5.93 -7.98 -0.08
C SER A 181 -4.44 -8.24 -0.26
N LEU A 182 -4.10 -8.82 -1.41
CA LEU A 182 -2.72 -9.06 -1.80
C LEU A 182 -2.09 -7.69 -2.12
N LEU A 183 -1.43 -7.08 -1.13
CA LEU A 183 -0.74 -5.81 -1.31
C LEU A 183 0.54 -6.06 -2.12
N ILE A 184 0.49 -5.83 -3.43
CA ILE A 184 1.70 -5.82 -4.26
C ILE A 184 2.27 -4.40 -4.21
N MET A 185 3.21 -4.15 -3.30
CA MET A 185 3.97 -2.90 -3.26
C MET A 185 5.07 -2.96 -4.31
N ILE A 186 4.91 -2.22 -5.42
CA ILE A 186 5.95 -2.11 -6.45
C ILE A 186 6.76 -0.84 -6.16
N LEU A 187 7.99 -1.04 -5.69
CA LEU A 187 8.95 0.03 -5.42
C LEU A 187 9.74 0.33 -6.71
N LEU A 188 9.36 1.39 -7.43
CA LEU A 188 10.14 1.84 -8.60
C LEU A 188 11.09 2.97 -8.17
N SER A 189 12.39 2.66 -8.15
CA SER A 189 13.46 3.64 -7.96
C SER A 189 14.11 3.94 -9.31
N PHE A 190 13.95 5.17 -9.81
CA PHE A 190 14.53 5.58 -11.08
C PHE A 190 15.90 6.24 -10.85
N GLY A 191 16.97 5.47 -11.08
CA GLY A 191 18.35 5.95 -11.14
C GLY A 191 18.63 6.62 -12.48
N SER A 192 19.06 7.88 -12.46
CA SER A 192 19.51 8.58 -13.67
C SER A 192 20.80 7.92 -14.14
N HIS A 193 20.78 7.31 -15.32
CA HIS A 193 22.02 6.92 -15.99
C HIS A 193 22.75 8.20 -16.42
N PRO A 194 24.03 8.38 -16.07
CA PRO A 194 24.81 9.45 -16.66
C PRO A 194 24.99 9.13 -18.15
N LEU A 195 24.55 10.05 -19.00
CA LEU A 195 24.97 10.07 -20.40
C LEU A 195 26.49 10.31 -20.40
N SER A 196 27.24 9.26 -20.68
CA SER A 196 28.67 9.34 -20.99
C SER A 196 28.87 10.01 -22.37
N PRO A 197 29.99 10.74 -22.53
CA PRO A 197 30.16 11.81 -23.52
C PRO A 197 30.24 11.37 -24.98
#